data_AF-A0AAC9BFK6-F1
#
_entry.id   AF-A0AAC9BFK6-F1
#
_cell.length_a   1.000
_cell.length_b   1.000
_cell.length_c   1.000
_cell.angle_alpha   90.00
_cell.angle_beta   90.00
_cell.angle_gamma   90.00
#
_symmetry.space_group_name_H-M   'P 1'
#
loop_
_entity.id
_entity.type
_entity.pdbx_description
1 polymer ?
#
loop_
_entity_poly.entity_id
_entity_poly.type
_entity_poly.pdbx_seq_one_letter_code
_entity_poly.pdbx_strand_id
1 'polypeptide(L)'
;MKAKIFAAVAVCSVAAAWWSFSYTSESDAQKSAADSTTGNTSATSGYTQNNNGSRLNPQVGAVENQAGRPGVKSTDFDASVAGIDANKNGVRDDIERYIEKKYPDPAQRAAMMQYAKARQNFILTATTPEKAHAAAQDLWRAFACTQSRLGAGWLDATKDVLAMFLNTRERLNASTRAQDNLAGQTVDAYAGDKPCD
;
A
#
# COMPACT_ATOMS: atom_id res chain seq x y z
N MET A 1 30.04 59.15 -28.79
CA MET A 1 29.39 58.94 -27.48
C MET A 1 28.30 57.87 -27.64
N LYS A 2 28.02 57.14 -26.55
CA LYS A 2 27.60 55.74 -26.48
C LYS A 2 26.35 55.36 -27.30
N ALA A 3 26.36 54.11 -27.76
CA ALA A 3 25.44 53.48 -28.69
C ALA A 3 24.36 52.64 -27.97
N LYS A 4 23.12 52.75 -28.50
CA LYS A 4 22.07 51.72 -28.77
C LYS A 4 21.52 50.90 -27.56
N ILE A 5 20.36 50.23 -27.57
CA ILE A 5 19.49 49.60 -28.58
C ILE A 5 18.02 49.67 -28.06
N PHE A 6 17.04 49.88 -28.95
CA PHE A 6 15.61 49.60 -28.72
C PHE A 6 15.33 48.10 -28.93
N ALA A 7 14.65 47.45 -27.98
CA ALA A 7 14.21 46.06 -28.12
C ALA A 7 12.95 45.96 -28.99
N ALA A 8 13.03 45.18 -30.07
CA ALA A 8 11.88 44.75 -30.86
C ALA A 8 11.67 43.24 -30.67
N VAL A 9 10.40 42.88 -30.50
CA VAL A 9 9.86 41.54 -30.22
C VAL A 9 10.06 40.61 -31.42
N ALA A 10 10.50 39.37 -31.17
CA ALA A 10 10.39 38.27 -32.11
C ALA A 10 9.83 37.03 -31.38
N VAL A 11 8.61 36.64 -31.76
CA VAL A 11 7.94 35.41 -31.36
C VAL A 11 8.58 34.25 -32.14
N CYS A 12 9.02 33.20 -31.45
CA CYS A 12 9.39 31.93 -32.07
C CYS A 12 8.98 30.75 -31.19
N SER A 13 8.25 29.84 -31.83
CA SER A 13 7.61 28.62 -31.35
C SER A 13 8.59 27.64 -30.69
N VAL A 14 8.15 26.99 -29.61
CA VAL A 14 8.92 25.90 -28.98
C VAL A 14 8.35 24.56 -29.46
N ALA A 15 9.07 23.91 -30.36
CA ALA A 15 8.88 22.51 -30.71
C ALA A 15 10.20 21.75 -30.48
N ALA A 16 10.06 20.56 -29.89
CA ALA A 16 11.02 19.45 -29.83
C ALA A 16 12.33 19.66 -29.05
N ALA A 17 12.35 19.16 -27.81
CA ALA A 17 13.57 18.73 -27.13
C ALA A 17 13.55 17.20 -26.99
N TRP A 18 14.14 16.52 -27.98
CA TRP A 18 14.65 15.15 -27.85
C TRP A 18 16.17 15.28 -27.81
N TRP A 19 16.77 15.13 -26.62
CA TRP A 19 18.22 14.99 -26.50
C TRP A 19 18.51 13.56 -26.05
N SER A 20 18.94 12.77 -27.02
CA SER A 20 19.54 11.46 -26.85
C SER A 20 20.89 11.61 -26.14
N PHE A 21 21.03 11.03 -24.96
CA PHE A 21 22.31 10.90 -24.28
C PHE A 21 22.97 9.59 -24.71
N SER A 22 23.94 9.69 -25.61
CA SER A 22 24.79 8.59 -26.06
C SER A 22 25.94 8.40 -25.07
N TYR A 23 26.08 7.22 -24.48
CA TYR A 23 27.28 6.83 -23.73
C TYR A 23 28.27 6.18 -24.70
N THR A 24 29.45 6.77 -24.84
CA THR A 24 30.57 6.23 -25.60
C THR A 24 31.36 5.22 -24.77
N SER A 25 31.73 4.12 -25.43
CA SER A 25 32.56 3.02 -24.94
C SER A 25 34.03 3.39 -24.85
N GLU A 26 34.75 2.80 -23.89
CA GLU A 26 36.20 2.59 -24.00
C GLU A 26 36.49 1.09 -23.95
N SER A 27 37.27 0.65 -24.93
CA SER A 27 37.66 -0.72 -25.21
C SER A 27 39.15 -0.88 -24.98
N ASP A 28 39.55 -1.94 -24.27
CA ASP A 28 40.87 -2.54 -24.49
C ASP A 28 40.70 -4.05 -24.70
N ALA A 29 41.29 -4.52 -25.79
CA ALA A 29 41.21 -5.87 -26.32
C ALA A 29 42.49 -6.67 -26.06
N GLN A 30 42.35 -8.00 -26.25
CA GLN A 30 43.39 -9.01 -26.50
C GLN A 30 44.25 -9.45 -25.30
N LYS A 31 44.62 -10.74 -25.11
CA LYS A 31 44.69 -11.90 -26.01
C LYS A 31 44.80 -13.21 -25.19
N SER A 32 44.56 -14.32 -25.87
CA SER A 32 44.29 -15.69 -25.44
C SER A 32 45.45 -16.53 -24.86
N ALA A 33 45.03 -17.58 -24.12
CA ALA A 33 45.49 -18.99 -24.15
C ALA A 33 46.36 -19.57 -23.01
N ALA A 34 45.87 -20.74 -22.55
CA ALA A 34 46.58 -21.96 -22.12
C ALA A 34 46.86 -22.22 -20.61
N ASP A 35 46.33 -23.39 -20.22
CA ASP A 35 46.98 -24.45 -19.43
C ASP A 35 47.04 -24.37 -17.89
N SER A 36 47.36 -25.51 -17.32
CA SER A 36 46.75 -26.14 -16.15
C SER A 36 47.68 -26.21 -14.93
N THR A 37 47.05 -26.42 -13.77
CA THR A 37 47.59 -27.18 -12.61
C THR A 37 48.46 -26.45 -11.56
N THR A 38 48.00 -26.59 -10.31
CA THR A 38 48.70 -26.61 -8.99
C THR A 38 49.36 -25.35 -8.38
N GLY A 39 49.06 -25.14 -7.08
CA GLY A 39 50.07 -24.83 -6.07
C GLY A 39 49.89 -23.54 -5.27
N ASN A 40 49.64 -23.69 -3.96
CA ASN A 40 49.66 -22.65 -2.91
C ASN A 40 50.87 -21.69 -2.96
N THR A 41 50.68 -20.41 -2.66
CA THR A 41 51.14 -19.77 -1.40
C THR A 41 50.78 -18.28 -1.33
N SER A 42 50.55 -17.84 -0.10
CA SER A 42 49.96 -16.58 0.34
C SER A 42 50.83 -15.33 0.10
N ALA A 43 50.19 -14.23 -0.28
CA ALA A 43 50.62 -12.87 0.06
C ALA A 43 49.40 -12.04 0.47
N THR A 44 49.43 -11.59 1.72
CA THR A 44 48.36 -10.93 2.48
C THR A 44 48.28 -9.44 2.15
N SER A 45 47.09 -8.92 1.85
CA SER A 45 46.56 -7.59 2.22
C SER A 45 45.34 -7.29 1.33
N GLY A 46 44.11 -7.11 1.78
CA GLY A 46 43.52 -7.09 3.10
C GLY A 46 42.06 -6.66 2.90
N TYR A 47 41.12 -7.59 3.05
CA TYR A 47 39.72 -7.32 3.40
C TYR A 47 39.20 -8.59 4.06
N THR A 48 38.99 -8.52 5.38
CA THR A 48 38.33 -9.56 6.16
C THR A 48 36.92 -9.76 5.63
N GLN A 49 36.71 -10.84 4.88
CA GLN A 49 35.40 -11.40 4.60
C GLN A 49 34.87 -12.00 5.91
N ASN A 50 34.22 -11.18 6.72
CA ASN A 50 33.34 -11.70 7.77
C ASN A 50 32.12 -12.29 7.07
N ASN A 51 32.22 -13.58 6.74
CA ASN A 51 31.10 -14.45 6.39
C ASN A 51 30.23 -14.67 7.63
N ASN A 52 29.66 -13.59 8.15
CA ASN A 52 28.52 -13.68 9.05
C ASN A 52 27.30 -13.71 8.13
N GLY A 53 27.00 -14.90 7.61
CA GLY A 53 25.77 -15.14 6.87
C GLY A 53 24.65 -14.49 7.65
N SER A 54 24.01 -13.49 7.04
CA SER A 54 22.90 -12.77 7.64
C SER A 54 21.84 -13.80 7.99
N ARG A 55 21.89 -14.29 9.22
CA ARG A 55 20.79 -15.01 9.84
C ARG A 55 19.72 -13.95 9.98
N LEU A 56 18.88 -13.84 8.95
CA LEU A 56 17.59 -13.18 9.07
C LEU A 56 16.99 -13.69 10.38
N ASN A 57 16.70 -12.76 11.27
CA ASN A 57 16.15 -13.04 12.58
C ASN A 57 14.99 -14.06 12.43
N PRO A 58 15.02 -15.24 13.08
CA PRO A 58 13.95 -16.23 12.97
C PRO A 58 12.56 -15.71 13.38
N GLN A 59 12.51 -14.54 14.04
CA GLN A 59 11.28 -13.83 14.42
C GLN A 59 10.57 -13.12 13.25
N VAL A 60 11.11 -13.17 12.02
CA VAL A 60 10.48 -12.55 10.84
C VAL A 60 9.18 -13.27 10.42
N GLY A 61 8.77 -14.37 11.07
CA GLY A 61 7.55 -15.12 10.76
C GLY A 61 6.33 -14.86 11.67
N ALA A 62 6.50 -14.30 12.86
CA ALA A 62 5.39 -14.06 13.79
C ALA A 62 4.88 -12.61 13.66
N VAL A 63 3.56 -12.43 13.58
CA VAL A 63 2.94 -11.11 13.72
C VAL A 63 3.21 -10.61 15.13
N GLU A 64 3.95 -9.50 15.27
CA GLU A 64 4.14 -8.86 16.58
C GLU A 64 2.76 -8.45 17.11
N ASN A 65 2.35 -8.97 18.27
CA ASN A 65 1.16 -8.47 18.94
C ASN A 65 1.44 -7.06 19.46
N GLN A 66 0.86 -6.04 18.80
CA GLN A 66 1.07 -4.65 19.16
C GLN A 66 -0.01 -4.10 20.11
N ALA A 67 -0.90 -4.96 20.62
CA ALA A 67 -1.97 -4.56 21.52
C ALA A 67 -1.38 -3.86 22.78
N GLY A 68 -1.99 -2.74 23.17
CA GLY A 68 -1.56 -1.96 24.34
C GLY A 68 -0.42 -0.96 24.08
N ARG A 69 0.20 -0.95 22.88
CA ARG A 69 1.13 0.12 22.51
C ARG A 69 0.40 1.46 22.38
N PRO A 70 1.02 2.59 22.80
CA PRO A 70 0.44 3.91 22.60
C PRO A 70 0.08 4.17 21.14
N GLY A 71 -1.16 4.60 20.89
CA GLY A 71 -1.67 4.90 19.54
C GLY A 71 -2.19 3.68 18.76
N VAL A 72 -1.97 2.45 19.22
CA VAL A 72 -2.53 1.25 18.58
C VAL A 72 -3.99 1.06 18.99
N LYS A 73 -4.87 1.00 17.99
CA LYS A 73 -6.33 0.91 18.18
C LYS A 73 -6.85 -0.53 18.16
N SER A 74 -6.21 -1.41 17.39
CA SER A 74 -6.58 -2.82 17.27
C SER A 74 -6.18 -3.61 18.51
N THR A 75 -7.01 -4.60 18.86
CA THR A 75 -6.73 -5.57 19.93
C THR A 75 -6.59 -6.99 19.39
N ASP A 76 -6.72 -7.19 18.08
CA ASP A 76 -6.63 -8.49 17.41
C ASP A 76 -5.48 -8.45 16.40
N PHE A 77 -4.42 -9.22 16.69
CA PHE A 77 -3.25 -9.41 15.83
C PHE A 77 -3.09 -10.88 15.40
N ASP A 78 -4.19 -11.63 15.36
CA ASP A 78 -4.18 -13.02 14.90
C ASP A 78 -3.71 -13.12 13.45
N ALA A 79 -3.05 -14.23 13.11
CA ALA A 79 -2.51 -14.47 11.77
C ALA A 79 -3.62 -14.71 10.73
N SER A 80 -4.86 -15.00 11.13
CA SER A 80 -5.96 -15.14 10.19
C SER A 80 -6.31 -13.79 9.53
N VAL A 81 -6.58 -13.86 8.22
CA VAL A 81 -7.04 -12.70 7.44
C VAL A 81 -8.42 -12.23 7.91
N ALA A 82 -9.30 -13.17 8.27
CA ALA A 82 -10.64 -12.86 8.75
C ALA A 82 -10.64 -12.23 10.14
N GLY A 83 -9.72 -12.65 11.03
CA GLY A 83 -9.76 -12.28 12.44
C GLY A 83 -10.98 -12.88 13.15
N ILE A 84 -11.21 -12.42 14.38
CA ILE A 84 -12.34 -12.89 15.19
C ILE A 84 -13.59 -12.07 14.84
N ASP A 85 -14.62 -12.73 14.33
CA ASP A 85 -15.99 -12.22 14.11
C ASP A 85 -16.97 -13.22 14.76
N ALA A 86 -17.19 -13.10 16.07
CA ALA A 86 -17.93 -14.09 16.84
C ALA A 86 -19.43 -14.05 16.55
N ASN A 87 -19.96 -12.87 16.26
CA ASN A 87 -21.38 -12.65 15.97
C ASN A 87 -21.73 -12.83 14.47
N LYS A 88 -20.74 -13.05 13.60
CA LYS A 88 -20.85 -13.28 12.16
C LYS A 88 -21.56 -12.12 11.44
N ASN A 89 -21.36 -10.88 11.90
CA ASN A 89 -21.96 -9.71 11.28
C ASN A 89 -21.18 -9.23 10.03
N GLY A 90 -19.99 -9.82 9.79
CA GLY A 90 -19.08 -9.48 8.70
C GLY A 90 -18.05 -8.42 9.07
N VAL A 91 -17.90 -8.11 10.36
CA VAL A 91 -16.95 -7.15 10.92
C VAL A 91 -16.19 -7.84 12.04
N ARG A 92 -14.86 -7.65 12.09
CA ARG A 92 -14.06 -8.14 13.21
C ARG A 92 -14.50 -7.50 14.53
N ASP A 93 -14.58 -8.29 15.59
CA ASP A 93 -15.08 -7.85 16.89
C ASP A 93 -14.24 -6.69 17.49
N ASP A 94 -12.93 -6.63 17.24
CA ASP A 94 -12.09 -5.53 17.73
C ASP A 94 -12.37 -4.20 17.02
N ILE A 95 -12.71 -4.26 15.73
CA ILE A 95 -13.13 -3.12 14.92
C ILE A 95 -14.53 -2.67 15.32
N GLU A 96 -15.46 -3.62 15.56
CA GLU A 96 -16.80 -3.32 16.08
C GLU A 96 -16.70 -2.57 17.42
N ARG A 97 -15.97 -3.11 18.40
CA ARG A 97 -15.76 -2.44 19.70
C ARG A 97 -15.12 -1.06 19.56
N TYR A 98 -14.16 -0.89 18.65
CA TYR A 98 -13.57 0.42 18.38
C TYR A 98 -14.61 1.41 17.85
N ILE A 99 -15.43 0.99 16.89
CA ILE A 99 -16.48 1.82 16.27
C ILE A 99 -17.54 2.17 17.31
N GLU A 100 -18.02 1.21 18.10
CA GLU A 100 -19.00 1.43 19.17
C GLU A 100 -18.53 2.48 20.19
N LYS A 101 -17.26 2.39 20.60
CA LYS A 101 -16.66 3.33 21.55
C LYS A 101 -16.41 4.71 20.95
N LYS A 102 -15.99 4.78 19.68
CA LYS A 102 -15.54 6.03 19.04
C LYS A 102 -16.70 6.89 18.55
N TYR A 103 -17.80 6.28 18.12
CA TYR A 103 -18.93 6.98 17.49
C TYR A 103 -20.19 6.82 18.35
N PRO A 104 -20.45 7.77 19.29
CA PRO A 104 -21.64 7.72 20.14
C PRO A 104 -22.93 7.98 19.34
N ASP A 105 -22.85 8.82 18.30
CA ASP A 105 -23.96 9.07 17.38
C ASP A 105 -24.33 7.78 16.60
N PRO A 106 -25.59 7.31 16.68
CA PRO A 106 -26.00 6.07 16.02
C PRO A 106 -25.84 6.09 14.49
N ALA A 107 -26.05 7.23 13.83
CA ALA A 107 -25.97 7.32 12.37
C ALA A 107 -24.51 7.25 11.89
N GLN A 108 -23.58 7.92 12.57
CA GLN A 108 -22.15 7.80 12.31
C GLN A 108 -21.64 6.39 12.60
N ARG A 109 -22.09 5.79 13.70
CA ARG A 109 -21.75 4.41 14.05
C ARG A 109 -22.20 3.43 12.97
N ALA A 110 -23.45 3.54 12.51
CA ALA A 110 -23.98 2.71 11.43
C ALA A 110 -23.18 2.87 10.12
N ALA A 111 -22.83 4.10 9.74
CA ALA A 111 -22.00 4.36 8.55
C ALA A 111 -20.61 3.73 8.66
N MET A 112 -19.98 3.82 9.83
CA MET A 112 -18.67 3.20 10.06
C MET A 112 -18.74 1.67 10.09
N MET A 113 -19.83 1.08 10.62
CA MET A 113 -20.08 -0.36 10.53
C MET A 113 -20.26 -0.83 9.09
N GLN A 114 -21.00 -0.06 8.27
CA GLN A 114 -21.13 -0.33 6.84
C GLN A 114 -19.77 -0.29 6.13
N TYR A 115 -18.94 0.71 6.42
CA TYR A 115 -17.57 0.80 5.90
C TYR A 115 -16.71 -0.40 6.34
N ALA A 116 -16.73 -0.74 7.62
CA ALA A 116 -15.95 -1.85 8.14
C ALA A 116 -16.35 -3.17 7.49
N LYS A 117 -17.66 -3.41 7.31
CA LYS A 117 -18.19 -4.60 6.64
C LYS A 117 -17.77 -4.67 5.18
N ALA A 118 -17.93 -3.58 4.43
CA ALA A 118 -17.51 -3.51 3.04
C ALA A 118 -15.98 -3.71 2.89
N ARG A 119 -15.19 -3.16 3.82
CA ARG A 119 -13.73 -3.32 3.82
C ARG A 119 -13.30 -4.74 4.12
N GLN A 120 -13.90 -5.39 5.12
CA GLN A 120 -13.64 -6.80 5.43
C GLN A 120 -14.04 -7.69 4.24
N ASN A 121 -15.20 -7.43 3.64
CA ASN A 121 -15.66 -8.14 2.43
C ASN A 121 -14.66 -7.99 1.27
N PHE A 122 -14.17 -6.77 1.00
CA PHE A 122 -13.18 -6.52 -0.02
C PHE A 122 -11.91 -7.34 0.19
N ILE A 123 -11.37 -7.36 1.42
CA ILE A 123 -10.15 -8.13 1.74
C ILE A 123 -10.36 -9.65 1.58
N LEU A 124 -11.54 -10.18 1.93
CA LEU A 124 -11.80 -11.62 1.93
C LEU A 124 -12.22 -12.17 0.56
N THR A 125 -12.95 -11.39 -0.23
CA THR A 125 -13.66 -11.92 -1.40
C THR A 125 -13.06 -11.51 -2.73
N ALA A 126 -12.30 -10.41 -2.79
CA ALA A 126 -11.64 -9.88 -4.00
C ALA A 126 -10.46 -10.75 -4.49
N THR A 127 -10.75 -12.02 -4.75
CA THR A 127 -9.79 -13.06 -5.15
C THR A 127 -9.68 -13.22 -6.67
N THR A 128 -10.57 -12.57 -7.42
CA THR A 128 -10.53 -12.45 -8.89
C THR A 128 -10.85 -11.00 -9.28
N PRO A 129 -10.52 -10.56 -10.51
CA PRO A 129 -10.86 -9.22 -10.97
C PRO A 129 -12.35 -8.87 -10.86
N GLU A 130 -13.23 -9.80 -11.21
CA GLU A 130 -14.68 -9.58 -11.19
C GLU A 130 -15.20 -9.42 -9.76
N LYS A 131 -14.71 -10.25 -8.84
CA LYS A 131 -15.06 -10.15 -7.41
C LYS A 131 -14.49 -8.87 -6.79
N ALA A 132 -13.30 -8.45 -7.20
CA ALA A 132 -12.69 -7.21 -6.74
C ALA A 132 -13.52 -6.00 -7.18
N HIS A 133 -14.00 -5.98 -8.43
CA HIS A 133 -14.88 -4.92 -8.94
C HIS A 133 -16.18 -4.82 -8.14
N ALA A 134 -16.88 -5.94 -7.97
CA ALA A 134 -18.13 -5.97 -7.21
C ALA A 134 -17.93 -5.52 -5.75
N ALA A 135 -16.90 -6.03 -5.07
CA ALA A 135 -16.61 -5.63 -3.69
C ALA A 135 -16.16 -4.15 -3.59
N ALA A 136 -15.51 -3.61 -4.61
CA ALA A 136 -15.14 -2.20 -4.67
C ALA A 136 -16.37 -1.29 -4.82
N GLN A 137 -17.40 -1.70 -5.58
CA GLN A 137 -18.66 -0.95 -5.67
C GLN A 137 -19.32 -0.80 -4.29
N ASP A 138 -19.36 -1.88 -3.50
CA ASP A 138 -19.84 -1.84 -2.12
C ASP A 138 -19.00 -0.93 -1.23
N LEU A 139 -17.67 -0.95 -1.40
CA LEU A 139 -16.77 -0.08 -0.65
C LEU A 139 -16.96 1.40 -0.99
N TRP A 140 -17.16 1.74 -2.27
CA TRP A 140 -17.46 3.10 -2.72
C TRP A 140 -18.81 3.60 -2.21
N ARG A 141 -19.82 2.74 -2.17
CA ARG A 141 -21.12 3.06 -1.53
C ARG A 141 -20.95 3.33 -0.03
N ALA A 142 -20.17 2.51 0.67
CA ALA A 142 -19.88 2.73 2.07
C ALA A 142 -19.09 4.03 2.32
N PHE A 143 -18.14 4.38 1.45
CA PHE A 143 -17.45 5.67 1.51
C PHE A 143 -18.42 6.84 1.37
N ALA A 144 -19.33 6.81 0.39
CA ALA A 144 -20.37 7.82 0.24
C ALA A 144 -21.24 7.95 1.50
N CYS A 145 -21.60 6.84 2.13
CA CYS A 145 -22.33 6.87 3.40
C CYS A 145 -21.52 7.54 4.50
N THR A 146 -20.26 7.14 4.70
CA THR A 146 -19.39 7.77 5.72
C THR A 146 -19.20 9.27 5.47
N GLN A 147 -19.01 9.68 4.22
CA GLN A 147 -18.92 11.10 3.85
C GLN A 147 -20.20 11.86 4.21
N SER A 148 -21.37 11.27 3.93
CA SER A 148 -22.67 11.90 4.25
C SER A 148 -22.92 12.05 5.75
N ARG A 149 -22.43 11.13 6.59
CA ARG A 149 -22.70 11.10 8.04
C ARG A 149 -21.64 11.80 8.87
N LEU A 150 -20.38 11.77 8.43
CA LEU A 150 -19.24 12.32 9.18
C LEU A 150 -18.75 13.67 8.63
N GLY A 151 -19.22 14.09 7.44
CA GLY A 151 -18.79 15.34 6.83
C GLY A 151 -17.27 15.35 6.58
N ALA A 152 -16.61 16.50 6.74
CA ALA A 152 -15.18 16.67 6.44
C ALA A 152 -14.24 15.68 7.17
N GLY A 153 -14.65 15.11 8.30
CA GLY A 153 -13.84 14.16 9.08
C GLY A 153 -13.86 12.71 8.59
N TRP A 154 -14.60 12.39 7.51
CA TRP A 154 -14.80 11.00 7.07
C TRP A 154 -13.50 10.28 6.66
N LEU A 155 -12.56 10.99 6.04
CA LEU A 155 -11.28 10.41 5.61
C LEU A 155 -10.44 9.95 6.81
N ASP A 156 -10.36 10.75 7.86
CA ASP A 156 -9.57 10.40 9.04
C ASP A 156 -10.23 9.26 9.82
N ALA A 157 -11.57 9.27 9.90
CA ALA A 157 -12.34 8.18 10.48
C ALA A 157 -12.12 6.83 9.78
N THR A 158 -12.08 6.82 8.45
CA THR A 158 -11.88 5.58 7.66
C THR A 158 -10.42 5.10 7.69
N LYS A 159 -9.43 5.99 7.72
CA LYS A 159 -8.00 5.64 7.87
C LYS A 159 -7.72 4.85 9.15
N ASP A 160 -8.38 5.20 10.25
CA ASP A 160 -8.20 4.50 11.52
C ASP A 160 -8.63 3.04 11.44
N VAL A 161 -9.83 2.81 10.90
CA VAL A 161 -10.39 1.47 10.72
C VAL A 161 -9.59 0.70 9.66
N LEU A 162 -9.15 1.37 8.59
CA LEU A 162 -8.23 0.81 7.60
C LEU A 162 -6.94 0.29 8.24
N ALA A 163 -6.30 1.09 9.10
CA ALA A 163 -5.08 0.67 9.79
C ALA A 163 -5.30 -0.59 10.63
N MET A 164 -6.47 -0.73 11.27
CA MET A 164 -6.84 -1.95 12.01
C MET A 164 -7.01 -3.17 11.09
N PHE A 165 -7.43 -2.98 9.83
CA PHE A 165 -7.50 -4.08 8.86
C PHE A 165 -6.13 -4.47 8.27
N LEU A 166 -5.13 -3.60 8.32
CA LEU A 166 -3.80 -3.84 7.73
C LEU A 166 -2.73 -4.20 8.77
N ASN A 167 -3.14 -4.47 10.01
CA ASN A 167 -2.29 -4.56 11.19
C ASN A 167 -1.47 -5.86 11.32
N THR A 168 -1.58 -6.78 10.36
CA THR A 168 -0.78 -8.01 10.28
C THR A 168 -0.28 -8.23 8.86
N ARG A 169 0.77 -9.05 8.71
CA ARG A 169 1.34 -9.34 7.39
C ARG A 169 0.32 -10.05 6.49
N GLU A 170 -0.41 -11.00 7.03
CA GLU A 170 -1.37 -11.82 6.30
C GLU A 170 -2.51 -10.97 5.79
N ARG A 171 -3.01 -10.04 6.61
CA ARG A 171 -4.07 -9.10 6.23
C ARG A 171 -3.59 -8.06 5.24
N LEU A 172 -2.37 -7.53 5.40
CA LEU A 172 -1.75 -6.64 4.41
C LEU A 172 -1.60 -7.35 3.06
N ASN A 173 -1.05 -8.58 3.03
CA ASN A 173 -0.90 -9.37 1.82
C ASN A 173 -2.25 -9.67 1.14
N ALA A 174 -3.29 -9.98 1.91
CA ALA A 174 -4.64 -10.15 1.38
C ALA A 174 -5.19 -8.86 0.78
N SER A 175 -4.99 -7.72 1.46
CA SER A 175 -5.39 -6.41 0.94
C SER A 175 -4.62 -6.00 -0.31
N THR A 176 -3.35 -6.40 -0.45
CA THR A 176 -2.56 -6.16 -1.68
C THR A 176 -3.13 -6.99 -2.82
N ARG A 177 -3.37 -8.30 -2.63
CA ARG A 177 -4.01 -9.14 -3.66
C ARG A 177 -5.38 -8.62 -4.10
N ALA A 178 -6.19 -8.16 -3.15
CA ALA A 178 -7.48 -7.54 -3.45
C ALA A 178 -7.34 -6.30 -4.34
N GLN A 179 -6.33 -5.47 -4.07
CA GLN A 179 -6.02 -4.29 -4.89
C GLN A 179 -5.44 -4.66 -6.25
N ASP A 180 -4.56 -5.66 -6.32
CA ASP A 180 -3.98 -6.14 -7.58
C ASP A 180 -5.09 -6.65 -8.52
N ASN A 181 -6.07 -7.37 -7.98
CA ASN A 181 -7.24 -7.81 -8.75
C ASN A 181 -8.11 -6.64 -9.21
N LEU A 182 -8.16 -5.53 -8.47
CA LEU A 182 -8.89 -4.33 -8.89
C LEU A 182 -8.10 -3.46 -9.89
N ALA A 183 -6.79 -3.62 -9.95
CA ALA A 183 -5.91 -2.76 -10.73
C ALA A 183 -6.30 -2.76 -12.23
N GLY A 184 -6.31 -1.58 -12.84
CA GLY A 184 -6.67 -1.38 -14.24
C GLY A 184 -8.19 -1.35 -14.51
N GLN A 185 -9.03 -1.54 -13.50
CA GLN A 185 -10.48 -1.43 -13.64
C GLN A 185 -10.99 -0.04 -13.23
N THR A 186 -12.06 0.43 -13.88
CA THR A 186 -12.79 1.63 -13.46
C THR A 186 -13.93 1.23 -12.54
N VAL A 187 -13.99 1.84 -11.36
CA VAL A 187 -15.13 1.75 -10.45
C VAL A 187 -15.67 3.14 -10.21
N ASP A 188 -16.91 3.36 -10.62
CA ASP A 188 -17.55 4.66 -10.46
C ASP A 188 -17.82 4.95 -8.99
N ALA A 189 -17.72 6.23 -8.63
CA ALA A 189 -18.21 6.68 -7.33
C ALA A 189 -19.71 6.40 -7.23
N TYR A 190 -20.19 6.10 -6.02
CA TYR A 190 -21.60 5.85 -5.79
C TYR A 190 -22.44 7.10 -6.12
N ALA A 191 -23.42 6.95 -7.00
CA ALA A 191 -24.26 8.04 -7.50
C ALA A 191 -25.74 7.94 -7.09
N GLY A 192 -26.10 7.00 -6.20
CA GLY A 192 -27.48 6.85 -5.72
C GLY A 192 -27.83 7.80 -4.58
N ASP A 193 -29.12 7.96 -4.31
CA ASP A 193 -29.62 8.89 -3.29
C ASP A 193 -29.52 8.35 -1.84
N LYS A 194 -29.26 7.05 -1.70
CA LYS A 194 -29.36 6.31 -0.44
C LYS A 194 -28.09 5.51 -0.16
N PRO A 195 -26.94 6.16 0.08
CA PRO A 195 -25.67 5.46 0.28
C PRO A 195 -25.65 4.60 1.55
N CYS A 196 -26.51 4.90 2.53
CA CYS A 196 -26.55 4.25 3.85
C CYS A 196 -27.65 3.19 4.01
N ASP A 197 -28.46 2.93 2.98
CA ASP A 197 -29.57 1.96 3.02
C ASP A 197 -29.15 0.55 2.56
#